data_AF-A0A6S7KAK0-F1
#
_entry.id   AF-A0A6S7KAK0-F1
#
_cell.length_a   1.000
_cell.length_b   1.000
_cell.length_c   1.000
_cell.angle_alpha   90.00
_cell.angle_beta   90.00
_cell.angle_gamma   90.00
#
_symmetry.space_group_name_H-M   'P 1'
#
loop_
_entity.id
_entity.type
_entity.pdbx_description
1 polymer ?
#
loop_
_entity_poly.entity_id
_entity_poly.type
_entity_poly.pdbx_seq_one_letter_code
_entity_poly.pdbx_strand_id
1 'polypeptide(L)'
;MSARAAFGRWCCSREWFSDAESKNSATALASSFTNELNSAVDRLFPSKVIRIHNSDKPWMTPALKKLIYQRQKAFHSGNLDLWRHYRLKVRNDMGVKKRAYYTNK
;
A
#
# COMPACT_ATOMS: atom_id res chain seq x y z
N MET A 1 10.78 -13.67 5.64
CA MET A 1 9.33 -14.00 5.47
C MET A 1 8.61 -12.83 4.81
N SER A 2 7.67 -13.07 3.89
CA SER A 2 6.81 -12.01 3.35
C SER A 2 5.68 -11.64 4.32
N ALA A 3 5.10 -10.44 4.18
CA ALA A 3 3.91 -10.02 4.95
C ALA A 3 2.74 -11.01 4.78
N ARG A 4 2.52 -11.52 3.56
CA ARG A 4 1.53 -12.55 3.27
C ARG A 4 1.77 -13.84 4.06
N ALA A 5 3.02 -14.30 4.11
CA ALA A 5 3.36 -15.50 4.88
C ALA A 5 3.22 -15.26 6.39
N ALA A 6 3.49 -14.05 6.88
CA ALA A 6 3.32 -13.69 8.29
C ALA A 6 1.85 -13.63 8.69
N PHE A 7 0.99 -13.04 7.85
CA PHE A 7 -0.46 -13.05 8.05
C PHE A 7 -1.02 -14.46 8.00
N GLY A 8 -0.61 -15.29 7.03
CA GLY A 8 -1.03 -16.69 6.96
C GLY A 8 -0.70 -17.47 8.24
N ARG A 9 0.53 -17.34 8.77
CA ARG A 9 0.88 -17.95 10.06
C ARG A 9 0.02 -17.44 11.21
N TRP A 10 -0.18 -16.13 11.29
CA TRP A 10 -1.02 -15.53 12.34
C TRP A 10 -2.46 -16.03 12.29
N CYS A 11 -3.04 -16.22 11.10
CA CYS A 11 -4.38 -16.80 10.94
C CYS A 11 -4.44 -18.25 11.41
N CYS A 12 -3.42 -19.06 11.11
CA CYS A 12 -3.40 -20.49 11.40
C CYS A 12 -2.98 -20.81 12.85
N SER A 13 -2.27 -19.92 13.53
CA SER A 13 -1.76 -20.14 14.88
C SER A 13 -2.72 -19.70 15.99
N ARG A 14 -3.98 -19.43 15.65
CA ARG A 14 -4.93 -18.76 16.53
C ARG A 14 -6.17 -19.61 16.77
N GLU A 15 -6.62 -19.60 18.02
CA GLU A 15 -7.93 -20.09 18.38
C GLU A 15 -8.95 -18.99 18.08
N TRP A 16 -9.86 -19.28 17.16
CA TRP A 16 -10.90 -18.34 16.76
C TRP A 16 -12.07 -18.42 17.74
N PHE A 17 -12.64 -17.26 18.08
CA PHE A 17 -13.82 -17.15 18.94
C PHE A 17 -13.60 -17.69 20.37
N SER A 18 -12.37 -17.59 20.90
CA SER A 18 -12.07 -17.98 22.28
C SER A 18 -12.86 -17.19 23.33
N ASP A 19 -13.43 -16.04 22.96
CA ASP A 19 -14.27 -15.19 23.78
C ASP A 19 -15.78 -15.42 23.57
N ALA A 20 -16.19 -16.41 22.78
CA ALA A 20 -17.59 -16.64 22.42
C ALA A 20 -18.53 -16.77 23.62
N GLU A 21 -18.13 -17.52 24.65
CA GLU A 21 -18.91 -17.70 25.88
C GLU A 21 -19.01 -16.42 26.73
N SER A 22 -18.03 -15.52 26.59
CA SER A 22 -17.99 -14.25 27.32
C SER A 22 -18.78 -13.13 26.62
N LYS A 23 -19.20 -13.32 25.37
CA LYS A 23 -19.95 -12.32 24.60
C LYS A 23 -21.45 -12.58 24.73
N ASN A 24 -22.20 -11.51 24.99
CA ASN A 24 -23.65 -11.55 25.19
C ASN A 24 -24.47 -11.54 23.88
N SER A 25 -23.82 -11.41 22.72
CA SER A 25 -24.49 -11.36 21.42
C SER A 25 -23.56 -11.72 20.27
N ALA A 26 -24.15 -12.20 19.17
CA ALA A 26 -23.43 -12.46 17.92
C ALA A 26 -22.77 -11.19 17.36
N THR A 27 -23.42 -10.02 17.52
CA THR A 27 -22.85 -8.74 17.10
C THR A 27 -21.59 -8.40 17.88
N ALA A 28 -21.60 -8.58 19.21
CA ALA A 28 -20.42 -8.32 20.04
C ALA A 28 -19.25 -9.24 19.68
N LEU A 29 -19.53 -10.50 19.35
CA LEU A 29 -18.52 -11.45 18.88
C LEU A 29 -17.96 -11.05 17.51
N ALA A 30 -18.81 -10.66 16.56
CA ALA A 30 -18.39 -10.19 15.24
C ALA A 30 -17.53 -8.92 15.31
N SER A 31 -17.88 -7.98 16.20
CA SER A 31 -17.05 -6.79 16.44
C SER A 31 -15.70 -7.14 17.04
N SER A 32 -15.65 -8.09 18.00
CA SER A 32 -14.41 -8.58 18.61
C SER A 32 -13.46 -9.15 17.54
N PHE A 33 -13.99 -10.07 16.73
CA PHE A 33 -13.28 -10.67 15.59
C PHE A 33 -12.77 -9.62 14.60
N THR A 34 -13.63 -8.67 14.23
CA THR A 34 -13.30 -7.61 13.26
C THR A 34 -12.17 -6.72 13.78
N ASN A 35 -12.21 -6.35 15.07
CA ASN A 35 -11.16 -5.55 15.70
C ASN A 35 -9.82 -6.28 15.72
N GLU A 36 -9.85 -7.58 16.04
CA GLU A 36 -8.66 -8.42 16.02
C GLU A 36 -8.04 -8.55 14.63
N LEU A 37 -8.89 -8.75 13.62
CA LEU A 37 -8.47 -8.84 12.23
C LEU A 37 -7.87 -7.53 11.74
N ASN A 38 -8.54 -6.41 12.00
CA ASN A 38 -8.04 -5.08 11.62
C ASN A 38 -6.69 -4.78 12.30
N SER A 39 -6.56 -5.09 13.60
CA SER A 39 -5.31 -4.91 14.34
C SER A 39 -4.16 -5.71 13.72
N ALA A 40 -4.42 -6.94 13.28
CA ALA A 40 -3.42 -7.75 12.60
C ALA A 40 -3.10 -7.24 11.20
N VAL A 41 -4.10 -6.76 10.46
CA VAL A 41 -3.90 -6.14 9.15
C VAL A 41 -3.01 -4.90 9.28
N ASP A 42 -3.30 -3.99 10.19
CA ASP A 42 -2.53 -2.76 10.39
C ASP A 42 -1.08 -3.07 10.79
N ARG A 43 -0.88 -4.08 11.65
CA ARG A 43 0.45 -4.50 12.09
C ARG A 43 1.26 -5.20 11.00
N LEU A 44 0.64 -6.05 10.20
CA LEU A 44 1.33 -6.92 9.23
C LEU A 44 1.40 -6.31 7.83
N PHE A 45 0.50 -5.38 7.51
CA PHE A 45 0.43 -4.65 6.25
C PHE A 45 0.42 -3.14 6.49
N PRO A 46 1.51 -2.59 7.07
CA PRO A 46 1.55 -1.17 7.39
C PRO A 46 1.32 -0.32 6.14
N SER A 47 0.49 0.71 6.28
CA SER A 47 0.23 1.67 5.22
C SER A 47 1.53 2.39 4.84
N LYS A 48 1.79 2.49 3.54
CA LYS A 48 2.97 3.19 3.03
C LYS A 48 2.58 4.59 2.58
N VAL A 49 3.04 5.60 3.31
CA VAL A 49 2.82 6.99 2.96
C VAL A 49 3.92 7.44 2.00
N ILE A 50 3.53 8.10 0.90
CA ILE A 50 4.45 8.75 -0.03
C ILE A 50 4.36 10.25 0.21
N ARG A 51 5.38 10.81 0.87
CA ARG A 51 5.44 12.24 1.19
C ARG A 51 5.74 13.07 -0.06
N ILE A 52 5.03 14.18 -0.21
CA ILE A 52 5.36 15.28 -1.12
C ILE A 52 5.99 16.38 -0.29
N HIS A 53 7.08 16.95 -0.80
CA HIS A 53 7.79 18.06 -0.20
C HIS A 53 7.45 19.36 -0.95
N ASN A 54 7.50 20.51 -0.28
CA ASN A 54 7.16 21.80 -0.89
C ASN A 54 8.09 22.19 -2.06
N SER A 55 9.30 21.61 -2.11
CA SER A 55 10.23 21.81 -3.23
C SER A 55 9.97 20.88 -4.43
N ASP A 56 9.07 19.90 -4.29
CA ASP A 56 8.65 19.11 -5.45
C ASP A 56 7.94 20.00 -6.46
N LYS A 57 7.92 19.56 -7.71
CA LYS A 57 7.20 20.29 -8.75
C LYS A 57 5.70 20.30 -8.41
N PRO A 58 4.97 21.38 -8.73
CA PRO A 58 3.56 21.53 -8.33
C PRO A 58 2.63 20.51 -8.99
N TRP A 59 3.02 19.93 -10.12
CA TRP A 59 2.33 18.82 -10.80
C TRP A 59 2.72 17.43 -10.25
N MET A 60 3.58 17.36 -9.22
CA MET A 60 3.99 16.12 -8.60
C MET A 60 2.84 15.56 -7.75
N THR A 61 2.63 14.24 -7.82
CA THR A 61 1.58 13.56 -7.05
C THR A 61 2.15 12.31 -6.37
N PRO A 62 1.48 11.77 -5.33
CA PRO A 62 1.97 10.57 -4.66
C PRO A 62 2.02 9.37 -5.61
N ALA A 63 1.05 9.28 -6.53
CA ALA A 63 1.02 8.26 -7.58
C ALA A 63 2.23 8.33 -8.52
N LEU A 64 2.61 9.53 -8.98
CA LEU A 64 3.79 9.70 -9.83
C LEU A 64 5.09 9.38 -9.07
N LYS A 65 5.20 9.82 -7.81
CA LYS A 65 6.33 9.44 -6.93
C LYS A 65 6.44 7.92 -6.76
N LYS A 66 5.30 7.22 -6.61
CA LYS A 66 5.27 5.75 -6.55
C LYS A 66 5.85 5.14 -7.81
N LEU A 67 5.47 5.63 -8.99
CA LEU A 67 6.00 5.13 -10.27
C LEU A 67 7.52 5.37 -10.38
N ILE A 68 8.00 6.53 -9.95
CA ILE A 68 9.44 6.85 -9.93
C ILE A 68 10.19 5.89 -8.99
N TYR A 69 9.65 5.64 -7.81
CA TYR A 69 10.21 4.67 -6.86
C TYR A 69 10.25 3.26 -7.46
N GLN A 70 9.18 2.79 -8.10
CA GLN A 70 9.16 1.46 -8.73
C GLN A 70 10.17 1.36 -9.88
N ARG A 71 10.29 2.41 -10.70
CA ARG A 71 11.33 2.49 -11.74
C ARG A 71 12.73 2.38 -11.13
N GLN A 72 13.02 3.15 -10.09
CA GLN A 72 14.30 3.09 -9.40
C GLN A 72 14.54 1.69 -8.84
N LYS A 73 13.56 1.10 -8.14
CA LYS A 73 13.68 -0.26 -7.60
C LYS A 73 13.99 -1.29 -8.68
N ALA A 74 13.29 -1.24 -9.82
CA ALA A 74 13.53 -2.15 -10.95
C ALA A 74 14.92 -1.99 -11.56
N PHE A 75 15.44 -0.75 -11.62
CA PHE A 75 16.81 -0.49 -12.04
C PHE A 75 17.82 -1.14 -11.09
N HIS A 76 17.69 -0.89 -9.78
CA HIS A 76 18.59 -1.44 -8.77
C HIS A 76 18.52 -2.97 -8.68
N SER A 77 17.39 -3.58 -9.03
CA SER A 77 17.25 -5.04 -9.07
C SER A 77 17.76 -5.67 -10.38
N GLY A 78 18.29 -4.88 -11.33
CA GLY A 78 18.75 -5.37 -12.63
C GLY A 78 17.64 -5.84 -13.58
N ASN A 79 16.37 -5.64 -13.24
CA ASN A 79 15.25 -6.08 -14.08
C ASN A 79 14.96 -5.02 -15.15
N LEU A 80 15.62 -5.16 -16.29
CA LEU A 80 15.57 -4.17 -17.38
C LEU A 80 14.20 -4.04 -18.03
N ASP A 81 13.44 -5.13 -18.18
CA ASP A 81 12.10 -5.09 -18.78
C ASP A 81 11.11 -4.35 -17.88
N LEU A 82 11.14 -4.66 -16.58
CA LEU A 82 10.32 -3.97 -15.59
C LEU A 82 10.73 -2.49 -15.47
N TRP A 83 12.03 -2.20 -15.57
CA TRP A 83 12.52 -0.83 -15.62
C TRP A 83 12.01 -0.07 -16.84
N ARG A 84 12.06 -0.66 -18.05
CA ARG A 84 11.53 -0.07 -19.29
C ARG A 84 10.04 0.23 -19.16
N HIS A 85 9.27 -0.72 -18.62
CA HIS A 85 7.84 -0.56 -18.34
C HIS A 85 7.55 0.63 -17.44
N TYR A 86 8.22 0.71 -16.28
CA TYR A 86 8.01 1.83 -15.36
C TYR A 86 8.55 3.15 -15.90
N ARG A 87 9.63 3.14 -16.70
CA ARG A 87 10.14 4.33 -17.38
C ARG A 87 9.09 4.93 -18.32
N LEU A 88 8.41 4.10 -19.11
CA LEU A 88 7.34 4.54 -20.01
C LEU A 88 6.15 5.10 -19.22
N LYS A 89 5.71 4.41 -18.17
CA LYS A 89 4.63 4.88 -17.29
C LYS A 89 4.95 6.23 -16.65
N VAL A 90 6.15 6.39 -16.09
CA VAL A 90 6.58 7.67 -15.50
C VAL A 90 6.55 8.79 -16.55
N ARG A 91 7.07 8.54 -17.76
CA ARG A 91 7.08 9.54 -18.84
C ARG A 91 5.67 9.99 -19.21
N ASN A 92 4.77 9.04 -19.44
CA ASN A 92 3.41 9.33 -19.87
C ASN A 92 2.63 10.06 -18.75
N ASP A 93 2.71 9.55 -17.52
CA ASP A 93 2.00 10.12 -16.38
C ASP A 93 2.49 11.53 -16.04
N MET A 94 3.82 11.75 -16.11
CA MET A 94 4.40 13.09 -15.96
C MET A 94 3.93 14.05 -17.05
N GLY A 95 3.84 13.59 -18.31
CA GLY A 95 3.34 14.42 -19.42
C GLY A 95 1.89 14.85 -19.22
N VAL A 96 1.02 13.92 -18.81
CA VAL A 96 -0.39 14.21 -18.51
C VAL A 96 -0.51 15.22 -17.37
N LYS A 97 0.21 15.01 -16.25
CA LYS A 97 0.16 15.89 -15.08
C LYS A 97 0.72 17.28 -15.36
N LYS A 98 1.84 17.36 -16.09
CA LYS A 98 2.39 18.64 -16.54
C LYS A 98 1.38 19.41 -17.38
N ARG A 99 0.80 18.78 -18.42
CA ARG A 99 -0.21 19.43 -19.27
C ARG A 99 -1.41 19.89 -18.45
N ALA A 100 -2.01 19.01 -17.64
CA ALA A 100 -3.16 19.36 -16.82
C ALA A 100 -2.86 20.57 -15.89
N TYR A 101 -1.67 20.61 -15.29
CA TYR A 101 -1.29 21.74 -14.43
C TYR A 101 -1.09 23.04 -15.20
N TYR A 102 -0.37 23.03 -16.32
CA TYR A 102 -0.05 24.25 -17.08
C TYR A 102 -1.19 24.73 -17.99
N THR A 103 -2.13 23.85 -18.37
CA THR A 103 -3.33 24.23 -19.14
C THR A 103 -4.42 24.82 -18.24
N ASN A 104 -4.52 24.37 -16.98
CA ASN A 104 -5.48 24.89 -16.01
C ASN A 104 -4.88 26.02 -15.14
N LYS A 105 -3.81 26.66 -15.60
CA LYS A 105 -3.13 27.76 -14.92
C LYS A 105 -3.26 29.02 -15.76
#